data_AF-A0A1E1XVQ1-F1
#
_entry.id   AF-A0A1E1XVQ1-F1
#
_cell.length_a   1.000
_cell.length_b   1.000
_cell.length_c   1.000
_cell.angle_alpha   90.00
_cell.angle_beta   90.00
_cell.angle_gamma   90.00
#
_symmetry.space_group_name_H-M   'P 1'
#
loop_
_entity.id
_entity.type
_entity.pdbx_description
1 polymer ?
#
loop_
_entity_poly.entity_id
_entity_poly.type
_entity_poly.pdbx_seq_one_letter_code
_entity_poly.pdbx_strand_id
1 'polypeptide(L)'
;EQLMHYFVECGISLYGNEFPVYSIHNLVHLPSDSLHFGPLDTFSAFPFENYLQKVKRLVWTGRKPLEQLAKRVEEIHSLSPTKLPAAITTKTCQIVLSSCHSDGPTCGIQCQAQFRKASFANSDLTTAGPDRFALLKDGRIIGICNFLQCESEVIVIGQELEHVESLYNHPCNSSTVSCYAGRGLCQQLLPYASSDIACKGMVLTFGKRLAFFPLFH
;
A
#
# COMPACT_ATOMS: atom_id res chain seq x y z
N GLU A 1 -18.34 27.73 1.00
CA GLU A 1 -17.34 28.25 1.96
C GLU A 1 -17.77 28.14 3.42
N GLN A 2 -18.95 28.66 3.83
CA GLN A 2 -19.39 28.67 5.24
C GLN A 2 -19.32 27.29 5.95
N LEU A 3 -19.74 26.21 5.28
CA LEU A 3 -19.64 24.84 5.81
C LEU A 3 -18.19 24.38 6.01
N MET A 4 -17.26 24.81 5.15
CA MET A 4 -15.84 24.47 5.28
C MET A 4 -15.21 25.22 6.45
N HIS A 5 -15.57 26.50 6.65
CA HIS A 5 -15.14 27.24 7.85
C HIS A 5 -15.64 26.58 9.13
N TYR A 6 -16.92 26.18 9.17
CA TYR A 6 -17.48 25.44 10.29
C TYR A 6 -16.75 24.11 10.55
N PHE A 7 -16.42 23.36 9.49
CA PHE A 7 -15.60 22.14 9.60
C PHE A 7 -14.23 22.42 10.24
N VAL A 8 -13.57 23.51 9.85
CA VAL A 8 -12.27 23.91 10.43
C VAL A 8 -12.42 24.28 11.91
N GLU A 9 -13.44 25.05 12.27
CA GLU A 9 -13.71 25.41 13.67
C GLU A 9 -13.97 24.18 14.54
N CYS A 10 -14.81 23.25 14.06
CA CYS A 10 -15.04 21.98 14.75
C CYS A 10 -13.76 21.15 14.87
N GLY A 11 -12.96 21.09 13.80
CA GLY A 11 -11.70 20.36 13.79
C GLY A 11 -10.68 20.94 14.78
N ILE A 12 -10.59 22.26 14.91
CA ILE A 12 -9.77 22.91 15.95
C ILE A 12 -10.25 22.51 17.34
N SER A 13 -11.57 22.50 17.58
CA SER A 13 -12.13 22.08 18.87
C SER A 13 -11.84 20.61 19.22
N LEU A 14 -11.75 19.72 18.23
CA LEU A 14 -11.57 18.28 18.43
C LEU A 14 -10.10 17.85 18.46
N TYR A 15 -9.28 18.44 17.60
CA TYR A 15 -7.89 18.02 17.36
C TYR A 15 -6.86 19.05 17.80
N GLY A 16 -7.29 20.22 18.30
CA GLY A 16 -6.45 21.30 18.79
C GLY A 16 -5.99 22.28 17.72
N ASN A 17 -5.21 23.29 18.14
CA ASN A 17 -4.72 24.36 17.28
C ASN A 17 -3.72 23.92 16.18
N GLU A 18 -3.32 22.65 16.17
CA GLU A 18 -2.49 22.06 15.11
C GLU A 18 -3.32 21.55 13.93
N PHE A 19 -4.65 21.45 14.07
CA PHE A 19 -5.55 21.00 13.01
C PHE A 19 -5.50 21.82 11.70
N PRO A 20 -5.46 23.18 11.73
CA PRO A 20 -5.50 23.98 10.51
C PRO A 20 -4.12 24.00 9.83
N VAL A 21 -3.76 22.88 9.23
CA VAL A 21 -2.58 22.77 8.36
C VAL A 21 -2.87 23.33 6.97
N TYR A 22 -1.82 23.59 6.18
CA TYR A 22 -1.91 24.13 4.82
C TYR A 22 -2.94 23.40 3.94
N SER A 23 -2.98 22.07 4.00
CA SER A 23 -3.94 21.27 3.24
C SER A 23 -5.40 21.57 3.61
N ILE A 24 -5.68 21.82 4.90
CA ILE A 24 -7.02 22.18 5.39
C ILE A 24 -7.38 23.60 4.95
N HIS A 25 -6.41 24.53 4.93
CA HIS A 25 -6.64 25.86 4.40
C HIS A 25 -7.03 25.84 2.92
N ASN A 26 -6.39 25.01 2.10
CA ASN A 26 -6.75 24.87 0.68
C ASN A 26 -8.18 24.31 0.49
N LEU A 27 -8.63 23.41 1.38
CA LEU A 27 -9.99 22.87 1.33
C LEU A 27 -11.07 23.95 1.54
N VAL A 28 -10.76 25.02 2.26
CA VAL A 28 -11.69 26.14 2.49
C VAL A 28 -12.03 26.84 1.17
N HIS A 29 -11.05 26.98 0.28
CA HIS A 29 -11.19 27.66 -1.02
C HIS A 29 -11.75 26.77 -2.13
N LEU A 30 -11.69 25.44 -1.95
CA LEU A 30 -12.14 24.46 -2.93
C LEU A 30 -13.56 24.69 -3.49
N PRO A 31 -14.57 25.12 -2.69
CA PRO A 31 -15.89 25.44 -3.22
C PRO A 31 -15.87 26.60 -4.23
N SER A 32 -15.06 27.62 -3.97
CA SER A 32 -14.92 28.78 -4.86
C SER A 32 -14.11 28.44 -6.11
N ASP A 33 -13.06 27.62 -5.96
CA ASP A 33 -12.33 27.07 -7.09
C ASP A 33 -13.24 26.20 -7.97
N SER A 34 -14.13 25.41 -7.39
CA SER A 34 -15.08 24.61 -8.18
C SER A 34 -16.11 25.47 -8.92
N LEU A 35 -16.54 26.60 -8.35
CA LEU A 35 -17.39 27.55 -9.06
C LEU A 35 -16.65 28.24 -10.23
N HIS A 36 -15.34 28.47 -10.08
CA HIS A 36 -14.53 29.17 -11.08
C HIS A 36 -14.01 28.26 -12.20
N PHE A 37 -13.52 27.07 -11.85
CA PHE A 37 -12.85 26.12 -12.77
C PHE A 37 -13.73 24.92 -13.17
N GLY A 38 -14.90 24.76 -12.55
CA GLY A 38 -15.84 23.68 -12.80
C GLY A 38 -15.69 22.51 -11.81
N PRO A 39 -16.15 21.29 -12.18
CA PRO A 39 -16.02 20.11 -11.34
C PRO A 39 -14.55 19.84 -10.96
N LEU A 40 -14.30 19.30 -9.77
CA LEU A 40 -12.94 19.03 -9.28
C LEU A 40 -12.08 18.25 -10.29
N ASP A 41 -12.67 17.32 -11.02
CA ASP A 41 -12.00 16.50 -12.02
C ASP A 41 -11.36 17.31 -13.16
N THR A 42 -11.82 18.53 -13.44
CA THR A 42 -11.31 19.36 -14.55
C THR A 42 -9.97 20.01 -14.21
N PHE A 43 -9.71 20.32 -12.94
CA PHE A 43 -8.52 21.03 -12.49
C PHE A 43 -7.69 20.25 -11.48
N SER A 44 -8.15 19.07 -11.06
CA SER A 44 -7.41 18.18 -10.18
C SER A 44 -6.16 17.63 -10.87
N ALA A 45 -5.02 17.78 -10.21
CA ALA A 45 -3.78 17.15 -10.63
C ALA A 45 -3.67 15.67 -10.20
N PHE A 46 -4.66 15.14 -9.47
CA PHE A 46 -4.64 13.79 -8.90
C PHE A 46 -4.37 12.67 -9.93
N PRO A 47 -4.98 12.66 -11.13
CA PRO A 47 -4.69 11.64 -12.14
C PRO A 47 -3.21 11.60 -12.57
N PHE A 48 -2.49 12.71 -12.44
CA PHE A 48 -1.10 12.86 -12.84
C PHE A 48 -0.10 12.60 -11.72
N GLU A 49 -0.56 12.42 -10.48
CA GLU A 49 0.31 12.25 -9.29
C GLU A 49 1.24 11.04 -9.44
N ASN A 50 0.70 9.92 -9.91
CA ASN A 50 1.47 8.71 -10.18
C ASN A 50 2.56 8.93 -11.25
N TYR A 51 2.27 9.74 -12.27
CA TYR A 51 3.25 10.04 -13.30
C TYR A 51 4.31 11.03 -12.80
N LEU A 52 3.93 12.00 -11.97
CA LEU A 52 4.86 12.95 -11.37
C LEU A 52 5.94 12.23 -10.53
N GLN A 53 5.61 11.15 -9.82
CA GLN A 53 6.61 10.32 -9.14
C GLN A 53 7.62 9.69 -10.11
N LYS A 54 7.18 9.27 -11.30
CA LYS A 54 8.09 8.77 -12.35
C LYS A 54 9.02 9.88 -12.82
N VAL A 55 8.48 11.05 -13.14
CA VAL A 55 9.26 12.23 -13.56
C VAL A 55 10.28 12.64 -12.50
N LYS A 56 9.88 12.69 -11.23
CA LYS A 56 10.78 13.01 -10.10
C LYS A 56 11.97 12.06 -10.00
N ARG A 57 11.78 10.76 -10.24
CA ARG A 57 12.88 9.77 -10.23
C ARG A 57 13.88 9.96 -11.38
N LEU A 58 13.49 10.60 -12.47
CA LEU A 58 14.38 10.90 -13.61
C LEU A 58 15.26 12.13 -13.35
N VAL A 59 14.88 12.98 -12.40
CA VAL A 59 15.64 14.17 -12.01
C VAL A 59 16.47 13.84 -10.78
N TRP A 60 17.78 13.73 -10.96
CA TRP A 60 18.71 13.39 -9.87
C TRP A 60 19.00 14.62 -9.00
N THR A 61 19.24 15.78 -9.63
CA THR A 61 19.62 17.01 -8.91
C THR A 61 18.79 18.20 -9.37
N GLY A 62 18.65 19.22 -8.52
CA GLY A 62 17.95 20.47 -8.86
C GLY A 62 18.64 21.33 -9.93
N ARG A 63 19.83 20.95 -10.40
CA ARG A 63 20.55 21.69 -11.45
C ARG A 63 20.09 21.24 -12.83
N LYS A 64 19.51 22.15 -13.62
CA LYS A 64 19.05 21.89 -15.00
C LYS A 64 18.11 20.66 -15.09
N PRO A 65 16.99 20.64 -14.32
CA PRO A 65 16.12 19.48 -14.23
C PRO A 65 15.47 19.09 -15.56
N LEU A 66 15.14 20.08 -16.42
CA LEU A 66 14.59 19.83 -17.75
C LEU A 66 15.60 19.12 -18.67
N GLU A 67 16.87 19.54 -18.65
CA GLU A 67 17.93 18.90 -19.46
C GLU A 67 18.19 17.46 -18.97
N GLN A 68 18.17 17.23 -17.65
CA GLN A 68 18.30 15.88 -17.10
C GLN A 68 17.13 14.99 -17.57
N LEU A 69 15.90 15.50 -17.46
CA LEU A 69 14.72 14.77 -17.87
C LEU A 69 14.77 14.40 -19.36
N ALA A 70 15.07 15.37 -20.23
CA ALA A 70 15.16 15.15 -21.67
C ALA A 70 16.18 14.05 -22.02
N LYS A 71 17.40 14.14 -21.47
CA LYS A 71 18.46 13.14 -21.70
C LYS A 71 18.06 11.75 -21.19
N ARG A 72 17.43 11.67 -20.01
CA ARG A 72 16.97 10.39 -19.43
C ARG A 72 15.86 9.75 -20.25
N VAL A 73 14.93 10.55 -20.79
CA VAL A 73 13.86 10.05 -21.66
C VAL A 73 14.47 9.51 -22.97
N GLU A 74 15.43 10.21 -23.55
CA GLU A 74 16.18 9.74 -24.74
C GLU A 74 16.94 8.44 -24.46
N GLU A 75 17.62 8.33 -23.31
CA GLU A 75 18.28 7.09 -22.86
C GLU A 75 17.28 5.92 -22.78
N ILE A 76 16.14 6.11 -22.12
CA ILE A 76 15.09 5.08 -21.95
C ILE A 76 14.57 4.62 -23.32
N HIS A 77 14.34 5.55 -24.25
CA HIS A 77 13.86 5.24 -25.60
C HIS A 77 14.93 4.50 -26.43
N SER A 78 16.20 4.83 -26.23
CA SER A 78 17.33 4.22 -26.95
C SER A 78 17.69 2.83 -26.44
N LEU A 79 17.44 2.57 -25.15
CA LEU A 79 17.77 1.31 -24.47
C LEU A 79 16.59 0.34 -24.38
N SER A 80 15.38 0.70 -24.84
CA SER A 80 14.27 -0.24 -24.81
C SER A 80 14.55 -1.37 -25.79
N PRO A 81 14.79 -2.62 -25.35
CA PRO A 81 14.75 -3.75 -26.26
C PRO A 81 13.33 -3.78 -26.83
N THR A 82 13.24 -3.90 -28.16
CA THR A 82 12.02 -4.16 -28.91
C THR A 82 11.13 -5.08 -28.08
N LYS A 83 9.93 -4.61 -27.75
CA LYS A 83 8.94 -5.36 -26.97
C LYS A 83 8.92 -6.80 -27.46
N LEU A 84 9.47 -7.72 -26.66
CA LEU A 84 9.22 -9.14 -26.84
C LEU A 84 7.70 -9.30 -26.78
N PRO A 85 7.09 -10.04 -27.72
CA PRO A 85 5.65 -10.19 -27.75
C PRO A 85 5.18 -10.75 -26.41
N ALA A 86 4.16 -10.11 -25.86
CA ALA A 86 3.49 -10.49 -24.63
C ALA A 86 3.31 -12.01 -24.59
N ALA A 87 3.97 -12.64 -23.62
CA ALA A 87 3.73 -14.05 -23.34
C ALA A 87 2.24 -14.23 -23.07
N ILE A 88 1.71 -15.26 -23.74
CA ILE A 88 0.32 -15.70 -23.74
C ILE A 88 -0.20 -15.73 -22.29
N THR A 89 -1.09 -14.79 -21.98
CA THR A 89 -1.79 -14.71 -20.71
C THR A 89 -2.86 -15.80 -20.68
N THR A 90 -2.55 -16.94 -20.06
CA THR A 90 -3.59 -17.82 -19.54
C THR A 90 -4.14 -17.20 -18.26
N LYS A 91 -5.47 -17.12 -18.16
CA LYS A 91 -6.24 -16.60 -17.02
C LYS A 91 -6.08 -17.48 -15.77
N THR A 92 -4.94 -17.43 -15.13
CA THR A 92 -4.78 -17.75 -13.70
C THR A 92 -4.10 -16.54 -13.07
N CYS A 93 -4.54 -16.11 -11.88
CA CYS A 93 -3.86 -15.03 -11.15
C CYS A 93 -2.39 -15.42 -10.92
N GLN A 94 -1.49 -15.02 -11.82
CA GLN A 94 -0.08 -15.33 -11.72
C GLN A 94 0.54 -14.40 -10.68
N ILE A 95 0.77 -14.95 -9.49
CA ILE A 95 1.60 -14.29 -8.47
C ILE A 95 3.02 -14.20 -9.05
N VAL A 96 3.54 -12.98 -9.19
CA VAL A 96 4.90 -12.77 -9.70
C VAL A 96 5.84 -12.55 -8.51
N LEU A 97 6.73 -13.50 -8.29
CA LEU A 97 7.76 -13.45 -7.25
C LEU A 97 8.98 -12.67 -7.72
N SER A 98 9.56 -11.86 -6.84
CA SER A 98 10.75 -11.06 -7.13
C SER A 98 11.60 -10.85 -5.88
N SER A 99 12.84 -10.36 -6.07
CA SER A 99 13.82 -10.19 -5.00
C SER A 99 14.17 -11.53 -4.31
N CYS A 100 14.72 -12.46 -5.08
CA CYS A 100 15.18 -13.78 -4.63
C CYS A 100 16.26 -13.68 -3.53
N HIS A 101 16.21 -14.56 -2.54
CA HIS A 101 17.19 -14.65 -1.45
C HIS A 101 17.20 -16.06 -0.81
N SER A 102 18.02 -16.25 0.23
CA SER A 102 18.19 -17.54 0.94
C SER A 102 18.30 -17.40 2.46
N ASP A 103 18.22 -16.19 3.00
CA ASP A 103 18.39 -15.84 4.42
C ASP A 103 17.06 -15.71 5.20
N GLY A 104 15.93 -16.10 4.60
CA GLY A 104 14.62 -16.02 5.24
C GLY A 104 14.22 -17.29 6.01
N PRO A 105 13.22 -17.19 6.90
CA PRO A 105 12.69 -18.36 7.59
C PRO A 105 11.89 -19.24 6.63
N THR A 106 12.03 -20.56 6.76
CA THR A 106 11.29 -21.56 5.96
C THR A 106 10.33 -22.42 6.78
N CYS A 107 10.39 -22.34 8.12
CA CYS A 107 9.62 -23.21 9.03
C CYS A 107 9.78 -24.71 8.74
N GLY A 108 10.96 -25.14 8.28
CA GLY A 108 11.23 -26.53 7.93
C GLY A 108 10.63 -27.00 6.59
N ILE A 109 10.00 -26.10 5.83
CA ILE A 109 9.44 -26.40 4.51
C ILE A 109 10.57 -26.46 3.48
N GLN A 110 10.58 -27.51 2.67
CA GLN A 110 11.45 -27.60 1.51
C GLN A 110 10.88 -26.76 0.37
N CYS A 111 11.66 -25.79 -0.10
CA CYS A 111 11.28 -24.87 -1.16
C CYS A 111 12.40 -24.79 -2.21
N GLN A 112 12.03 -24.46 -3.44
CA GLN A 112 12.96 -24.26 -4.55
C GLN A 112 13.69 -22.91 -4.45
N ALA A 113 13.00 -21.87 -3.95
CA ALA A 113 13.56 -20.53 -3.77
C ALA A 113 12.74 -19.71 -2.75
N GLN A 114 13.38 -18.68 -2.19
CA GLN A 114 12.75 -17.71 -1.29
C GLN A 114 12.76 -16.31 -1.89
N PHE A 115 11.76 -15.49 -1.57
CA PHE A 115 11.57 -14.17 -2.16
C PHE A 115 11.12 -13.14 -1.13
N ARG A 116 11.56 -11.88 -1.32
CA ARG A 116 11.15 -10.75 -0.47
C ARG A 116 9.88 -10.05 -0.94
N LYS A 117 9.41 -10.33 -2.16
CA LYS A 117 8.27 -9.65 -2.76
C LYS A 117 7.44 -10.60 -3.61
N ALA A 118 6.12 -10.50 -3.46
CA ALA A 118 5.12 -11.15 -4.29
C ALA A 118 4.16 -10.09 -4.84
N SER A 119 3.99 -10.08 -6.17
CA SER A 119 3.11 -9.16 -6.87
C SER A 119 1.85 -9.91 -7.26
N PHE A 120 0.72 -9.54 -6.68
CA PHE A 120 -0.62 -10.03 -7.01
C PHE A 120 -1.25 -9.11 -8.06
N ALA A 121 -2.41 -9.49 -8.61
CA ALA A 121 -3.06 -8.76 -9.71
C ALA A 121 -3.14 -7.23 -9.50
N ASN A 122 -3.46 -6.78 -8.29
CA ASN A 122 -3.66 -5.37 -7.96
C ASN A 122 -2.76 -4.86 -6.82
N SER A 123 -1.92 -5.71 -6.22
CA SER A 123 -1.18 -5.33 -5.01
C SER A 123 0.15 -6.05 -4.86
N ASP A 124 1.15 -5.31 -4.41
CA ASP A 124 2.45 -5.84 -4.01
C ASP A 124 2.51 -6.10 -2.51
N LEU A 125 2.94 -7.29 -2.12
CA LEU A 125 3.28 -7.65 -0.74
C LEU A 125 4.79 -7.88 -0.61
N THR A 126 5.37 -7.38 0.47
CA THR A 126 6.80 -7.48 0.77
C THR A 126 7.04 -8.15 2.12
N THR A 127 8.29 -8.50 2.40
CA THR A 127 8.69 -9.03 3.73
C THR A 127 9.11 -7.95 4.72
N ALA A 128 9.24 -6.70 4.27
CA ALA A 128 9.71 -5.58 5.07
C ALA A 128 8.97 -4.28 4.73
N GLY A 129 8.87 -3.40 5.73
CA GLY A 129 8.19 -2.10 5.59
C GLY A 129 6.67 -2.20 5.81
N PRO A 130 5.91 -1.18 5.35
CA PRO A 130 4.47 -1.09 5.57
C PRO A 130 3.67 -2.10 4.76
N ASP A 131 4.22 -2.57 3.63
CA ASP A 131 3.55 -3.43 2.65
C ASP A 131 3.56 -4.92 3.01
N ARG A 132 3.90 -5.26 4.26
CA ARG A 132 4.08 -6.64 4.71
C ARG A 132 2.86 -7.26 5.37
N PHE A 133 1.75 -6.54 5.52
CA PHE A 133 0.59 -7.04 6.24
C PHE A 133 -0.52 -7.48 5.28
N ALA A 134 -1.15 -8.61 5.60
CA ALA A 134 -2.24 -9.18 4.83
C ALA A 134 -3.36 -9.68 5.75
N LEU A 135 -4.59 -9.58 5.25
CA LEU A 135 -5.78 -10.22 5.82
C LEU A 135 -5.99 -11.56 5.11
N LEU A 136 -6.17 -12.61 5.90
CA LEU A 136 -6.55 -13.93 5.40
C LEU A 136 -8.06 -14.04 5.26
N LYS A 137 -8.53 -14.96 4.41
CA LYS A 137 -9.96 -15.21 4.15
C LYS A 137 -10.76 -15.64 5.39
N ASP A 138 -10.09 -16.18 6.39
CA ASP A 138 -10.69 -16.55 7.68
C ASP A 138 -10.69 -15.41 8.72
N GLY A 139 -10.22 -14.22 8.34
CA GLY A 139 -10.18 -13.03 9.19
C GLY A 139 -8.90 -12.85 10.00
N ARG A 140 -7.94 -13.79 9.96
CA ARG A 140 -6.65 -13.61 10.62
C ARG A 140 -5.78 -12.59 9.90
N ILE A 141 -5.00 -11.82 10.65
CA ILE A 141 -4.08 -10.82 10.12
C ILE A 141 -2.66 -11.35 10.30
N ILE A 142 -1.87 -11.32 9.23
CA ILE A 142 -0.48 -11.78 9.27
C ILE A 142 0.50 -10.68 8.85
N GLY A 143 1.64 -10.62 9.54
CA GLY A 143 2.84 -9.93 9.08
C GLY A 143 3.72 -10.92 8.33
N ILE A 144 3.95 -10.66 7.05
CA ILE A 144 4.71 -11.53 6.16
C ILE A 144 6.21 -11.41 6.45
N CYS A 145 6.86 -12.56 6.56
CA CYS A 145 8.28 -12.71 6.81
C CYS A 145 9.02 -13.33 5.62
N ASN A 146 8.34 -14.16 4.82
CA ASN A 146 8.96 -14.79 3.64
C ASN A 146 7.92 -15.25 2.61
N PHE A 147 8.34 -15.38 1.35
CA PHE A 147 7.62 -16.08 0.29
C PHE A 147 8.45 -17.25 -0.20
N LEU A 148 7.87 -18.44 -0.20
CA LEU A 148 8.53 -19.67 -0.64
C LEU A 148 7.88 -20.15 -1.93
N GLN A 149 8.69 -20.40 -2.96
CA GLN A 149 8.25 -21.13 -4.14
C GLN A 149 8.44 -22.63 -3.90
N CYS A 150 7.32 -23.36 -3.85
CA CYS A 150 7.28 -24.82 -3.88
C CYS A 150 6.77 -25.29 -5.25
N GLU A 151 6.79 -26.59 -5.54
CA GLU A 151 6.59 -27.13 -6.90
C GLU A 151 5.42 -26.52 -7.68
N SER A 152 4.25 -26.40 -7.05
CA SER A 152 3.04 -25.87 -7.70
C SER A 152 2.42 -24.67 -6.98
N GLU A 153 2.97 -24.24 -5.85
CA GLU A 153 2.32 -23.26 -4.98
C GLU A 153 3.33 -22.29 -4.36
N VAL A 154 2.83 -21.07 -4.09
CA VAL A 154 3.54 -20.09 -3.29
C VAL A 154 3.04 -20.18 -1.86
N ILE A 155 3.95 -20.49 -0.94
CA ILE A 155 3.68 -20.51 0.51
C ILE A 155 4.19 -19.20 1.11
N VAL A 156 3.41 -18.62 2.00
CA VAL A 156 3.74 -17.40 2.72
C VAL A 156 4.09 -17.77 4.16
N ILE A 157 5.26 -17.38 4.62
CA ILE A 157 5.65 -17.51 6.03
C ILE A 157 5.35 -16.19 6.71
N GLY A 158 4.54 -16.23 7.78
CA GLY A 158 4.14 -15.03 8.50
C GLY A 158 3.94 -15.26 9.99
N GLN A 159 3.79 -14.16 10.71
CA GLN A 159 3.41 -14.12 12.12
C GLN A 159 1.99 -13.57 12.23
N GLU A 160 1.15 -14.20 13.04
CA GLU A 160 -0.22 -13.70 13.28
C GLU A 160 -0.23 -12.49 14.21
N LEU A 161 -1.16 -11.57 13.99
CA LEU A 161 -1.45 -10.50 14.92
C LEU A 161 -2.20 -11.06 16.14
N GLU A 162 -1.69 -10.81 17.34
CA GLU A 162 -2.26 -11.30 18.59
C GLU A 162 -3.20 -10.28 19.25
N HIS A 163 -4.14 -10.82 20.04
CA HIS A 163 -5.13 -10.04 20.79
C HIS A 163 -5.93 -9.08 19.90
N VAL A 164 -6.47 -9.63 18.81
CA VAL A 164 -7.22 -8.86 17.81
C VAL A 164 -8.61 -8.50 18.36
N GLU A 165 -8.92 -7.22 18.34
CA GLU A 165 -10.20 -6.64 18.75
C GLU A 165 -10.68 -5.58 17.74
N SER A 166 -11.92 -5.15 17.87
CA SER A 166 -12.44 -4.03 17.09
C SER A 166 -11.66 -2.75 17.42
N LEU A 167 -11.11 -2.10 16.40
CA LEU A 167 -10.38 -0.84 16.53
C LEU A 167 -11.26 0.28 17.12
N TYR A 168 -12.53 0.35 16.72
CA TYR A 168 -13.52 1.29 17.22
C TYR A 168 -14.92 0.69 17.18
N ASN A 169 -15.83 1.24 18.00
CA ASN A 169 -17.23 0.81 18.09
C ASN A 169 -18.24 1.88 17.66
N HIS A 170 -17.79 3.10 17.37
CA HIS A 170 -18.62 4.22 16.92
C HIS A 170 -18.02 4.80 15.64
N PRO A 171 -18.81 5.10 14.59
CA PRO A 171 -20.28 5.00 14.51
C PRO A 171 -20.82 3.56 14.36
N CYS A 172 -19.94 2.61 14.01
CA CYS A 172 -20.25 1.18 13.95
C CYS A 172 -19.04 0.36 14.45
N ASN A 173 -19.24 -0.95 14.66
CA ASN A 173 -18.13 -1.83 15.01
C ASN A 173 -17.17 -1.98 13.82
N SER A 174 -15.92 -1.62 14.01
CA SER A 174 -14.91 -1.59 12.94
C SER A 174 -14.62 -2.95 12.31
N SER A 175 -14.91 -4.06 13.01
CA SER A 175 -14.74 -5.42 12.47
C SER A 175 -15.70 -5.70 11.32
N THR A 176 -16.81 -4.95 11.22
CA THR A 176 -17.74 -5.03 10.08
C THR A 176 -17.12 -4.54 8.77
N VAL A 177 -16.09 -3.70 8.87
CA VAL A 177 -15.30 -3.18 7.74
C VAL A 177 -13.85 -3.71 7.79
N SER A 178 -13.65 -4.85 8.45
CA SER A 178 -12.36 -5.54 8.61
C SER A 178 -11.21 -4.67 9.16
N CYS A 179 -11.54 -3.66 9.98
CA CYS A 179 -10.58 -2.82 10.69
C CYS A 179 -10.40 -3.33 12.13
N TYR A 180 -9.15 -3.54 12.55
CA TYR A 180 -8.84 -4.19 13.83
C TYR A 180 -7.72 -3.49 14.58
N ALA A 181 -7.67 -3.70 15.90
CA ALA A 181 -6.52 -3.40 16.74
C ALA A 181 -5.93 -4.70 17.29
N GLY A 182 -4.62 -4.82 17.32
CA GLY A 182 -3.90 -5.94 17.93
C GLY A 182 -2.74 -5.45 18.79
N ARG A 183 -2.23 -6.31 19.68
CA ARG A 183 -1.16 -5.92 20.61
C ARG A 183 0.24 -6.02 19.98
N GLY A 184 0.41 -6.95 19.06
CA GLY A 184 1.70 -7.26 18.44
C GLY A 184 1.61 -8.50 17.56
N LEU A 185 2.72 -8.86 16.94
CA LEU A 185 2.83 -10.10 16.18
C LEU A 185 3.30 -11.23 17.10
N CYS A 186 2.72 -12.41 16.93
CA CYS A 186 3.14 -13.64 17.57
C CYS A 186 4.60 -13.95 17.22
N GLN A 187 5.36 -14.52 18.17
CA GLN A 187 6.72 -14.97 17.88
C GLN A 187 6.76 -16.20 16.95
N GLN A 188 5.69 -17.00 16.94
CA GLN A 188 5.60 -18.18 16.13
C GLN A 188 5.45 -17.82 14.64
N LEU A 189 6.28 -18.45 13.82
CA LEU A 189 6.19 -18.36 12.36
C LEU A 189 5.37 -19.54 11.83
N LEU A 190 4.35 -19.23 11.06
CA LEU A 190 3.44 -20.22 10.49
C LEU A 190 3.39 -20.10 8.97
N PRO A 191 3.21 -21.23 8.25
CA PRO A 191 3.00 -21.23 6.82
C PRO A 191 1.51 -21.04 6.47
N TYR A 192 1.26 -20.28 5.40
CA TYR A 192 -0.05 -20.02 4.83
C TYR A 192 -0.01 -20.20 3.32
N ALA A 193 -1.09 -20.67 2.71
CA ALA A 193 -1.17 -20.68 1.26
C ALA A 193 -1.34 -19.23 0.77
N SER A 194 -0.64 -18.85 -0.30
CA SER A 194 -0.85 -17.52 -0.91
C SER A 194 -2.28 -17.31 -1.41
N SER A 195 -3.00 -18.39 -1.69
CA SER A 195 -4.42 -18.38 -2.04
C SER A 195 -5.34 -18.03 -0.86
N ASP A 196 -4.88 -18.10 0.38
CA ASP A 196 -5.64 -17.72 1.58
C ASP A 196 -5.63 -16.22 1.84
N ILE A 197 -4.76 -15.47 1.15
CA ILE A 197 -4.72 -14.01 1.26
C ILE A 197 -5.99 -13.43 0.62
N ALA A 198 -6.78 -12.73 1.43
CA ALA A 198 -7.96 -12.01 0.99
C ALA A 198 -7.59 -10.63 0.43
N CYS A 199 -6.78 -9.86 1.17
CA CYS A 199 -6.29 -8.57 0.71
C CYS A 199 -5.02 -8.15 1.46
N LYS A 200 -4.32 -7.17 0.89
CA LYS A 200 -3.28 -6.43 1.59
C LYS A 200 -3.91 -5.55 2.67
N GLY A 201 -3.15 -5.22 3.71
CA GLY A 201 -3.55 -4.20 4.67
C GLY A 201 -2.40 -3.30 5.08
N MET A 202 -2.77 -2.15 5.61
CA MET A 202 -1.87 -1.19 6.24
C MET A 202 -1.95 -1.35 7.75
N VAL A 203 -0.78 -1.34 8.40
CA VAL A 203 -0.71 -1.32 9.87
C VAL A 203 -0.07 -0.02 10.34
N LEU A 204 -0.76 0.65 11.25
CA LEU A 204 -0.31 1.88 11.90
C LEU A 204 -0.14 1.64 13.41
N THR A 205 0.81 2.33 14.02
CA THR A 205 0.94 2.35 15.47
C THR A 205 -0.13 3.27 16.06
N PHE A 206 -0.96 2.73 16.96
CA PHE A 206 -2.00 3.47 17.67
C PHE A 206 -1.81 3.30 19.18
N GLY A 207 -1.07 4.25 19.78
CA GLY A 207 -0.62 4.14 21.17
C GLY A 207 0.32 2.94 21.36
N LYS A 208 -0.10 1.96 22.17
CA LYS A 208 0.64 0.70 22.42
C LYS A 208 0.12 -0.49 21.58
N ARG A 209 -0.76 -0.23 20.61
CA ARG A 209 -1.40 -1.24 19.76
C ARG A 209 -1.02 -1.01 18.29
N LEU A 210 -1.23 -2.04 17.48
CA LEU A 210 -1.17 -2.02 16.03
C LEU A 210 -2.59 -1.96 15.48
N ALA A 211 -2.91 -0.90 14.73
CA ALA A 211 -4.18 -0.74 14.05
C ALA A 211 -4.05 -1.22 12.60
N PHE A 212 -4.83 -2.22 12.22
CA PHE A 212 -4.88 -2.78 10.87
C PHE A 212 -6.06 -2.20 10.09
N PHE A 213 -5.78 -1.80 8.85
CA PHE A 213 -6.76 -1.32 7.87
C PHE A 213 -6.62 -2.11 6.57
N PRO A 214 -7.69 -2.74 6.07
CA PRO A 214 -7.64 -3.50 4.82
C PRO A 214 -7.56 -2.54 3.62
N LEU A 215 -6.84 -2.94 2.59
CA LEU A 215 -6.75 -2.23 1.30
C LEU A 215 -7.46 -3.07 0.24
N PHE A 216 -8.75 -2.81 0.05
CA PHE A 216 -9.57 -3.45 -0.98
C PHE A 216 -9.36 -2.74 -2.34
N HIS A 217 -8.28 -3.08 -3.05
CA HIS A 217 -8.02 -2.62 -4.41
C HIS A 217 -7.62 -3.78 -5.31
#